data_AF-A0A960DSX7-F1
#
_entry.id   AF-A0A960DSX7-F1
#
_cell.length_a   1.000
_cell.length_b   1.000
_cell.length_c   1.000
_cell.angle_alpha   90.00
_cell.angle_beta   90.00
_cell.angle_gamma   90.00
#
_symmetry.space_group_name_H-M   'P 1'
#
loop_
_entity.id
_entity.type
_entity.pdbx_description
1 polymer ?
#
loop_
_entity_poly.entity_id
_entity_poly.type
_entity_poly.pdbx_seq_one_letter_code
_entity_poly.pdbx_strand_id
1 'polypeptide(L)'
;MRVGYRPDLAGLSCWGRIDMAGSGWPVLPDAAAQRLIDLPKRVAADWRQVLLNPPIADRQFRKTRLYLGGEEEAGPVRGELFLYSRLRKDEEEPRRTYTFGLGLRDRVGRDYRLLRCNGPSHPHVNKVEGDRLPPVCHVHRITERYQLHLAHRPKWEGDGFAIISRPYAGPDDALTDLASLVNIEVEEALFA
;
A
#
# COMPACT_ATOMS: atom_id res chain seq x y z
N MET A 1 -11.26 -13.43 -16.95
CA MET A 1 -10.13 -12.53 -17.28
C MET A 1 -8.99 -12.97 -16.39
N ARG A 2 -7.89 -13.51 -16.92
CA ARG A 2 -6.85 -14.17 -16.11
C ARG A 2 -6.04 -13.12 -15.32
N VAL A 3 -6.00 -13.26 -13.99
CA VAL A 3 -5.06 -12.55 -13.11
C VAL A 3 -3.65 -13.06 -13.46
N GLY A 4 -2.87 -12.24 -14.14
CA GLY A 4 -1.51 -12.56 -14.53
C GLY A 4 -0.53 -12.05 -13.49
N TYR A 5 0.18 -12.95 -12.81
CA TYR A 5 1.45 -12.61 -12.19
C TYR A 5 2.39 -12.12 -13.29
N ARG A 6 2.70 -10.81 -13.30
CA ARG A 6 3.76 -10.24 -14.13
C ARG A 6 5.01 -10.06 -13.25
N PRO A 7 5.99 -10.97 -13.32
CA PRO A 7 7.29 -10.69 -12.74
C PRO A 7 7.92 -9.57 -13.56
N ASP A 8 8.08 -8.40 -12.96
CA ASP A 8 8.78 -7.26 -13.55
C ASP A 8 10.28 -7.61 -13.58
N LEU A 9 10.70 -8.37 -14.59
CA LEU A 9 12.09 -8.66 -14.91
C LEU A 9 12.52 -7.68 -16.01
N ALA A 10 13.51 -6.84 -15.66
CA ALA A 10 14.18 -5.83 -16.49
C ALA A 10 13.55 -4.43 -16.52
N GLY A 11 13.92 -3.61 -15.53
CA GLY A 11 13.69 -2.16 -15.53
C GLY A 11 14.44 -1.38 -14.44
N LEU A 12 15.52 -1.96 -13.88
CA LEU A 12 16.41 -1.26 -12.96
C LEU A 12 17.41 -0.41 -13.76
N SER A 13 17.02 0.82 -14.13
CA SER A 13 17.87 2.02 -14.17
C SER A 13 17.29 3.10 -15.10
N CYS A 14 16.36 3.90 -14.60
CA CYS A 14 16.13 5.26 -15.08
C CYS A 14 15.26 6.02 -14.07
N TRP A 15 15.88 6.49 -12.99
CA TRP A 15 15.37 7.64 -12.25
C TRP A 15 15.53 8.88 -13.14
N GLY A 16 14.76 8.95 -14.23
CA GLY A 16 14.68 10.15 -15.06
C GLY A 16 14.04 11.25 -14.24
N ARG A 17 14.76 12.37 -14.07
CA ARG A 17 14.11 13.64 -13.74
C ARG A 17 13.14 13.96 -14.86
N ILE A 18 11.85 13.77 -14.61
CA ILE A 18 10.83 14.43 -15.40
C ILE A 18 10.64 15.80 -14.74
N ASP A 19 11.05 16.85 -15.44
CA ASP A 19 10.70 18.23 -15.09
C ASP A 19 9.18 18.38 -15.14
N MET A 20 8.56 18.53 -13.97
CA MET A 20 7.13 18.80 -13.80
C MET A 20 6.93 20.31 -13.69
N ALA A 21 7.09 21.01 -14.82
CA ALA A 21 6.67 22.39 -14.92
C ALA A 21 5.13 22.44 -15.02
N GLY A 22 4.48 22.63 -13.87
CA GLY A 22 3.04 22.91 -13.77
C GLY A 22 2.19 21.75 -13.25
N SER A 23 1.33 22.07 -12.27
CA SER A 23 0.35 21.20 -11.59
C SER A 23 0.91 20.23 -10.54
N GLY A 24 0.49 20.43 -9.28
CA GLY A 24 0.83 19.54 -8.17
C GLY A 24 0.31 18.12 -8.37
N TRP A 25 0.67 17.21 -7.47
CA TRP A 25 0.09 15.87 -7.43
C TRP A 25 -1.44 15.97 -7.34
N PRO A 26 -2.22 15.32 -8.23
CA PRO A 26 -3.66 15.35 -8.14
C PRO A 26 -4.07 14.70 -6.82
N VAL A 27 -4.90 15.40 -6.06
CA VAL A 27 -5.42 14.94 -4.78
C VAL A 27 -6.54 13.94 -5.03
N LEU A 28 -6.45 12.79 -4.37
CA LEU A 28 -7.50 11.80 -4.33
C LEU A 28 -8.54 12.20 -3.28
N PRO A 29 -9.81 12.48 -3.67
CA PRO A 29 -10.83 12.84 -2.68
C PRO A 29 -11.08 11.73 -1.66
N ASP A 30 -11.47 12.07 -0.43
CA ASP A 30 -11.66 11.12 0.67
C ASP A 30 -12.73 10.09 0.31
N ALA A 31 -13.84 10.56 -0.26
CA ALA A 31 -14.91 9.70 -0.74
C ALA A 31 -14.45 8.76 -1.89
N ALA A 32 -13.54 9.23 -2.75
CA ALA A 32 -12.99 8.43 -3.83
C ALA A 32 -12.01 7.38 -3.30
N ALA A 33 -11.13 7.76 -2.38
CA ALA A 33 -10.22 6.86 -1.69
C ALA A 33 -10.98 5.78 -0.92
N GLN A 34 -12.01 6.15 -0.16
CA GLN A 34 -12.84 5.22 0.60
C GLN A 34 -13.57 4.24 -0.34
N ARG A 35 -14.14 4.72 -1.45
CA ARG A 35 -14.73 3.84 -2.46
C ARG A 35 -13.72 2.80 -2.96
N LEU A 36 -12.50 3.21 -3.31
CA LEU A 36 -11.47 2.26 -3.74
C LEU A 36 -11.08 1.26 -2.64
N ILE A 37 -11.11 1.67 -1.37
CA ILE A 37 -10.88 0.78 -0.21
C ILE A 37 -12.04 -0.22 -0.04
N ASP A 38 -13.28 0.17 -0.37
CA ASP A 38 -14.46 -0.68 -0.19
C ASP A 38 -14.78 -1.58 -1.39
N LEU A 39 -14.27 -1.27 -2.58
CA LEU A 39 -14.45 -2.13 -3.77
C LEU A 39 -14.01 -3.57 -3.48
N PRO A 40 -14.69 -4.62 -3.98
CA PRO A 40 -14.18 -5.97 -3.86
C PRO A 40 -12.86 -6.17 -4.62
N LYS A 41 -11.87 -6.79 -3.99
CA LYS A 41 -10.56 -7.11 -4.59
C LYS A 41 -10.44 -8.60 -4.76
N ARG A 42 -10.59 -9.08 -5.99
CA ARG A 42 -10.42 -10.49 -6.31
C ARG A 42 -8.94 -10.84 -6.39
N VAL A 43 -8.54 -11.85 -5.63
CA VAL A 43 -7.15 -12.30 -5.54
C VAL A 43 -7.05 -13.81 -5.67
N ALA A 44 -5.91 -14.29 -6.17
CA ALA A 44 -5.60 -15.71 -6.19
C ALA A 44 -5.45 -16.26 -4.75
N ALA A 45 -5.73 -17.55 -4.56
CA ALA A 45 -5.67 -18.20 -3.24
C ALA A 45 -4.32 -18.08 -2.51
N ASP A 46 -3.22 -17.94 -3.24
CA ASP A 46 -1.86 -17.84 -2.71
C ASP A 46 -1.40 -16.40 -2.39
N TRP A 47 -2.28 -15.39 -2.54
CA TRP A 47 -1.93 -13.98 -2.39
C TRP A 47 -1.20 -13.67 -1.08
N ARG A 48 -1.61 -14.30 0.03
CA ARG A 48 -0.98 -14.15 1.36
C ARG A 48 0.47 -14.62 1.32
N GLN A 49 0.72 -15.80 0.75
CA GLN A 49 2.05 -16.39 0.65
C GLN A 49 2.98 -15.47 -0.15
N VAL A 50 2.49 -14.88 -1.23
CA VAL A 50 3.28 -13.94 -2.04
C VAL A 50 3.64 -12.68 -1.24
N LEU A 51 2.70 -12.12 -0.48
CA LEU A 51 2.97 -10.94 0.34
C LEU A 51 3.90 -11.23 1.52
N LEU A 52 3.81 -12.42 2.13
CA LEU A 52 4.68 -12.87 3.23
C LEU A 52 6.08 -13.28 2.75
N ASN A 53 6.22 -13.72 1.50
CA ASN A 53 7.49 -14.13 0.92
C ASN A 53 7.84 -13.29 -0.33
N PRO A 54 8.04 -11.96 -0.17
CA PRO A 54 8.30 -11.09 -1.29
C PRO A 54 9.64 -11.46 -1.98
N PRO A 55 9.66 -11.62 -3.31
CA PRO A 55 10.84 -12.13 -4.02
C PRO A 55 11.91 -11.07 -4.26
N ILE A 56 11.52 -9.79 -4.33
CA ILE A 56 12.44 -8.70 -4.63
C ILE A 56 13.12 -8.25 -3.34
N ALA A 57 14.44 -8.20 -3.35
CA ALA A 57 15.23 -7.94 -2.16
C ALA A 57 16.17 -6.75 -2.39
N ASP A 58 16.03 -5.66 -1.63
CA ASP A 58 16.99 -4.55 -1.61
C ASP A 58 17.95 -4.67 -0.41
N ARG A 59 18.78 -3.67 -0.11
CA ARG A 59 19.76 -3.77 1.00
C ARG A 59 19.13 -4.10 2.36
N GLN A 60 17.88 -3.69 2.61
CA GLN A 60 17.25 -3.74 3.94
C GLN A 60 15.91 -4.50 3.97
N PHE A 61 15.24 -4.63 2.83
CA PHE A 61 13.87 -5.12 2.74
C PHE A 61 13.69 -6.15 1.64
N ARG A 62 12.72 -7.03 1.85
CA ARG A 62 12.04 -7.78 0.79
C ARG A 62 10.73 -7.09 0.45
N LYS A 63 10.39 -6.98 -0.83
CA LYS A 63 9.20 -6.26 -1.33
C LYS A 63 8.52 -7.03 -2.46
N THR A 64 7.20 -6.86 -2.58
CA THR A 64 6.43 -7.35 -3.73
C THR A 64 5.25 -6.42 -4.01
N ARG A 65 4.68 -6.55 -5.21
CA ARG A 65 3.41 -5.94 -5.61
C ARG A 65 2.59 -6.96 -6.38
N LEU A 66 1.30 -7.02 -6.09
CA LEU A 66 0.31 -7.84 -6.77
C LEU A 66 -0.73 -6.91 -7.39
N TYR A 67 -0.69 -6.73 -8.70
CA TYR A 67 -1.70 -5.96 -9.42
C TYR A 67 -3.01 -6.74 -9.51
N LEU A 68 -4.12 -6.07 -9.23
CA LEU A 68 -5.44 -6.71 -9.09
C LEU A 68 -6.22 -6.75 -10.41
N GLY A 69 -5.64 -6.18 -11.47
CA GLY A 69 -6.24 -6.11 -12.79
C GLY A 69 -7.29 -5.00 -12.90
N GLY A 70 -7.47 -4.50 -14.12
CA GLY A 70 -8.40 -3.40 -14.39
C GLY A 70 -7.85 -2.03 -13.95
N GLU A 71 -8.44 -0.98 -14.52
CA GLU A 71 -8.22 0.39 -14.08
C GLU A 71 -9.44 0.87 -13.32
N GLU A 72 -9.19 1.53 -12.19
CA GLU A 72 -10.20 2.19 -11.40
C GLU A 72 -10.13 3.71 -11.58
N GLU A 73 -11.30 4.35 -11.54
CA GLU A 73 -11.42 5.80 -11.53
C GLU A 73 -11.73 6.30 -10.13
N ALA A 74 -11.01 7.34 -9.70
CA ALA A 74 -11.14 7.94 -8.40
C ALA A 74 -10.98 9.46 -8.47
N GLY A 75 -12.03 10.13 -8.95
CA GLY A 75 -12.01 11.56 -9.18
C GLY A 75 -11.04 11.90 -10.32
N PRO A 76 -10.03 12.75 -10.10
CA PRO A 76 -9.07 13.12 -11.16
C PRO A 76 -8.02 12.03 -11.43
N VAL A 77 -7.97 10.96 -10.62
CA VAL A 77 -6.95 9.91 -10.72
C VAL A 77 -7.57 8.65 -11.33
N ARG A 78 -6.88 8.06 -12.30
CA ARG A 78 -7.21 6.76 -12.89
C ARG A 78 -5.98 5.87 -12.88
N GLY A 79 -6.12 4.62 -12.46
CA GLY A 79 -4.98 3.73 -12.27
C GLY A 79 -5.32 2.30 -11.91
N GLU A 80 -4.30 1.48 -11.76
CA GLU A 80 -4.44 0.07 -11.40
C GLU A 80 -4.28 -0.11 -9.88
N LEU A 81 -5.17 -0.88 -9.27
CA LEU A 81 -5.03 -1.27 -7.86
C LEU A 81 -3.95 -2.34 -7.71
N PHE A 82 -3.21 -2.26 -6.60
CA PHE A 82 -2.24 -3.28 -6.24
C PHE A 82 -2.20 -3.50 -4.73
N LEU A 83 -2.01 -4.76 -4.32
CA LEU A 83 -1.54 -5.09 -2.98
C LEU A 83 -0.01 -5.03 -2.96
N TYR A 84 0.58 -4.68 -1.83
CA TYR A 84 2.03 -4.65 -1.69
C TYR A 84 2.49 -5.07 -0.30
N SER A 85 3.73 -5.54 -0.24
CA SER A 85 4.41 -5.78 1.04
C SER A 85 5.82 -5.21 1.06
N ARG A 86 6.27 -4.89 2.27
CA ARG A 86 7.65 -4.56 2.58
C ARG A 86 8.00 -5.18 3.94
N LEU A 87 8.93 -6.12 3.94
CA LEU A 87 9.39 -6.86 5.11
C LEU A 87 10.87 -6.61 5.31
N ARG A 88 11.31 -6.32 6.54
CA ARG A 88 12.73 -6.16 6.83
C ARG A 88 13.45 -7.51 6.73
N LYS A 89 14.71 -7.50 6.27
CA LYS A 89 15.49 -8.72 6.00
C LYS A 89 16.08 -9.38 7.25
N ASP A 90 16.24 -8.65 8.35
CA ASP A 90 16.83 -9.21 9.57
C ASP A 90 15.82 -10.10 10.30
N GLU A 91 16.29 -11.26 10.74
CA GLU A 91 15.45 -12.32 11.34
C GLU A 91 15.14 -12.07 12.82
N GLU A 92 15.80 -11.13 13.47
CA GLU A 92 15.56 -10.79 14.88
C GLU A 92 14.34 -9.85 15.09
N GLU A 93 14.03 -8.95 14.14
CA GLU A 93 12.87 -8.04 14.21
C GLU A 93 11.86 -8.09 13.03
N PRO A 94 11.73 -9.17 12.23
CA PRO A 94 10.83 -9.20 11.07
C PRO A 94 9.36 -9.10 11.51
N ARG A 95 9.07 -9.51 12.76
CA ARG A 95 7.77 -9.34 13.41
C ARG A 95 7.45 -7.91 13.83
N ARG A 96 8.39 -6.97 13.74
CA ARG A 96 8.17 -5.56 14.12
C ARG A 96 8.20 -4.62 12.93
N THR A 97 9.02 -4.92 11.93
CA THR A 97 9.22 -4.04 10.77
C THR A 97 8.61 -4.65 9.50
N TYR A 98 7.31 -4.47 9.36
CA TYR A 98 6.57 -4.85 8.16
C TYR A 98 5.57 -3.76 7.76
N THR A 99 5.24 -3.78 6.46
CA THR A 99 4.12 -3.04 5.88
C THR A 99 3.40 -3.95 4.90
N PHE A 100 2.07 -4.02 5.02
CA PHE A 100 1.19 -4.55 3.99
C PHE A 100 0.17 -3.49 3.63
N GLY A 101 -0.21 -3.37 2.36
CA GLY A 101 -1.18 -2.34 2.00
C GLY A 101 -1.80 -2.49 0.64
N LEU A 102 -2.78 -1.64 0.41
CA LEU A 102 -3.43 -1.39 -0.86
C LEU A 102 -2.94 -0.05 -1.41
N GLY A 103 -2.59 -0.04 -2.69
CA GLY A 103 -2.26 1.17 -3.43
C GLY A 103 -2.97 1.25 -4.77
N LEU A 104 -2.95 2.44 -5.34
CA LEU A 104 -3.37 2.75 -6.71
C LEU A 104 -2.15 3.31 -7.45
N ARG A 105 -1.80 2.74 -8.59
CA ARG A 105 -0.76 3.27 -9.47
C ARG A 105 -1.42 3.94 -10.66
N ASP A 106 -1.24 5.25 -10.80
CA ASP A 106 -1.83 5.98 -11.90
C ASP A 106 -1.07 5.78 -13.23
N ARG A 107 -1.65 6.31 -14.31
CA ARG A 107 -1.12 6.18 -15.68
C ARG A 107 0.24 6.85 -15.91
N VAL A 108 0.68 7.74 -15.03
CA VAL A 108 2.00 8.38 -15.13
C VAL A 108 3.00 7.79 -14.12
N GLY A 109 2.62 6.69 -13.45
CA GLY A 109 3.49 5.92 -12.55
C GLY A 109 3.53 6.43 -11.11
N ARG A 110 2.60 7.31 -10.70
CA ARG A 110 2.48 7.80 -9.32
C ARG A 110 1.74 6.76 -8.47
N ASP A 111 2.28 6.50 -7.27
CA ASP A 111 1.69 5.56 -6.31
C ASP A 111 0.93 6.30 -5.21
N TYR A 112 -0.37 6.03 -5.11
CA TYR A 112 -1.24 6.47 -4.02
C TYR A 112 -1.39 5.32 -3.02
N ARG A 113 -0.88 5.49 -1.81
CA ARG A 113 -0.99 4.48 -0.74
C ARG A 113 -2.34 4.64 -0.03
N LEU A 114 -3.35 3.90 -0.46
CA LEU A 114 -4.73 4.06 0.03
C LEU A 114 -4.86 3.66 1.49
N LEU A 115 -4.36 2.47 1.83
CA LEU A 115 -4.40 1.93 3.18
C LEU A 115 -3.18 1.04 3.40
N ARG A 116 -2.60 1.06 4.60
CA ARG A 116 -1.55 0.09 4.96
C ARG A 116 -1.55 -0.24 6.44
N CYS A 117 -1.30 -1.50 6.75
CA CYS A 117 -1.04 -2.03 8.07
C CYS A 117 0.48 -2.05 8.30
N ASN A 118 0.94 -1.36 9.35
CA ASN A 118 2.34 -1.31 9.74
C ASN A 118 2.60 -2.03 11.07
N GLY A 119 3.78 -2.63 11.19
CA GLY A 119 4.26 -3.19 12.46
C GLY A 119 4.81 -2.13 13.43
N PRO A 120 5.02 -2.51 14.70
CA PRO A 120 5.38 -1.64 15.84
C PRO A 120 6.88 -1.28 15.88
N SER A 121 7.44 -0.87 14.73
CA SER A 121 8.88 -0.63 14.58
C SER A 121 9.36 0.68 15.21
N HIS A 122 8.53 1.72 15.20
CA HIS A 122 8.87 3.05 15.73
C HIS A 122 7.60 3.82 16.13
N PRO A 123 7.71 4.86 16.98
CA PRO A 123 6.61 5.76 17.26
C PRO A 123 6.16 6.46 15.97
N HIS A 124 4.86 6.64 15.79
CA HIS A 124 4.31 7.38 14.66
C HIS A 124 3.79 8.76 15.09
N VAL A 125 3.86 9.75 14.20
CA VAL A 125 3.29 11.09 14.45
C VAL A 125 2.38 11.47 13.31
N ASN A 126 1.11 11.68 13.65
CA ASN A 126 0.09 12.26 12.79
C ASN A 126 0.40 13.75 12.61
N LYS A 127 1.18 14.11 11.58
CA LYS A 127 1.77 15.45 11.46
C LYS A 127 0.78 16.61 11.40
N VAL A 128 -0.43 16.36 10.91
CA VAL A 128 -1.44 17.43 10.77
C VAL A 128 -2.14 17.68 12.12
N GLU A 129 -2.40 16.63 12.89
CA GLU A 129 -3.02 16.70 14.22
C GLU A 129 -1.99 16.98 15.33
N GLY A 130 -0.74 16.57 15.15
CA GLY A 130 0.30 16.56 16.17
C GLY A 130 0.28 15.32 17.09
N ASP A 131 -0.70 14.43 16.92
CA ASP A 131 -0.87 13.25 17.76
C ASP A 131 0.28 12.25 17.57
N ARG A 132 0.78 11.72 18.69
CA ARG A 132 1.85 10.72 18.69
C ARG A 132 1.32 9.36 19.13
N LEU A 133 1.51 8.37 18.26
CA LEU A 133 1.26 6.97 18.57
C LEU A 133 2.55 6.34 19.15
N PRO A 134 2.45 5.52 20.22
CA PRO A 134 3.58 4.73 20.69
C PRO A 134 4.03 3.71 19.62
N PRO A 135 5.16 3.00 19.79
CA PRO A 135 5.56 1.90 18.93
C PRO A 135 4.59 0.71 18.98
N VAL A 136 3.44 0.85 18.31
CA VAL A 136 2.37 -0.14 18.23
C VAL A 136 1.99 -0.39 16.77
N CYS A 137 1.33 -1.52 16.52
CA CYS A 137 0.68 -1.78 15.24
C CYS A 137 -0.36 -0.68 14.95
N HIS A 138 -0.33 -0.16 13.73
CA HIS A 138 -1.22 0.93 13.32
C HIS A 138 -1.52 0.86 11.83
N VAL A 139 -2.72 1.32 11.48
CA VAL A 139 -3.17 1.44 10.10
C VAL A 139 -3.03 2.89 9.67
N HIS A 140 -2.38 3.11 8.53
CA HIS A 140 -2.49 4.39 7.82
C HIS A 140 -3.61 4.34 6.81
N ARG A 141 -4.31 5.46 6.67
CA ARG A 141 -5.27 5.72 5.61
C ARG A 141 -4.91 7.02 4.90
N ILE A 142 -5.00 7.01 3.57
CA ILE A 142 -4.88 8.24 2.80
C ILE A 142 -6.05 9.17 3.16
N THR A 143 -5.77 10.46 3.25
CA THR A 143 -6.81 11.49 3.34
C THR A 143 -6.47 12.69 2.46
N GLU A 144 -7.46 13.44 2.00
CA GLU A 144 -7.31 14.70 1.28
C GLU A 144 -6.43 15.67 2.08
N ARG A 145 -6.70 15.79 3.38
CA ARG A 145 -5.98 16.72 4.26
C ARG A 145 -4.49 16.41 4.32
N TYR A 146 -4.13 15.13 4.42
CA TYR A 146 -2.74 14.70 4.41
C TYR A 146 -2.10 14.88 3.02
N GLN A 147 -2.88 14.65 1.96
CA GLN A 147 -2.49 14.93 0.57
C GLN A 147 -2.09 16.37 0.35
N LEU A 148 -2.93 17.30 0.77
CA LEU A 148 -2.67 18.73 0.68
C LEU A 148 -1.48 19.15 1.55
N HIS A 149 -1.37 18.63 2.78
CA HIS A 149 -0.26 18.96 3.67
C HIS A 149 1.12 18.56 3.11
N LEU A 150 1.17 17.50 2.31
CA LEU A 150 2.42 16.95 1.77
C LEU A 150 2.60 17.24 0.26
N ALA A 151 1.66 17.95 -0.37
CA ALA A 151 1.68 18.28 -1.80
C ALA A 151 2.92 19.06 -2.25
N HIS A 152 3.59 19.75 -1.34
CA HIS A 152 4.84 20.48 -1.60
C HIS A 152 6.09 19.59 -1.58
N ARG A 153 5.96 18.30 -1.26
CA ARG A 153 7.10 17.38 -1.21
C ARG A 153 7.31 16.72 -2.58
N PRO A 154 8.57 16.63 -3.06
CA PRO A 154 8.88 16.11 -4.40
C PRO A 154 8.60 14.61 -4.58
N LYS A 155 8.36 13.89 -3.48
CA LYS A 155 7.90 12.50 -3.49
C LYS A 155 6.76 12.33 -2.52
N TRP A 156 5.64 11.79 -3.00
CA TRP A 156 4.56 11.30 -2.16
C TRP A 156 5.02 10.05 -1.42
N GLU A 157 5.81 10.27 -0.36
CA GLU A 157 6.12 9.24 0.63
C GLU A 157 5.17 9.33 1.83
N GLY A 158 4.16 10.21 1.72
CA GLY A 158 3.31 10.65 2.81
C GLY A 158 2.72 9.50 3.61
N ASP A 159 3.05 9.51 4.89
CA ASP A 159 2.33 8.76 5.88
C ASP A 159 0.94 9.38 5.96
N GLY A 160 -0.09 8.67 5.48
CA GLY A 160 -1.47 9.08 5.69
C GLY A 160 -1.81 9.11 7.17
N PHE A 161 -3.03 9.54 7.51
CA PHE A 161 -3.51 9.55 8.89
C PHE A 161 -3.43 8.15 9.49
N ALA A 162 -2.76 8.02 10.63
CA ALA A 162 -2.58 6.76 11.32
C ALA A 162 -3.52 6.62 12.52
N ILE A 163 -4.08 5.43 12.68
CA ILE A 163 -4.84 5.03 13.86
C ILE A 163 -4.26 3.76 14.44
N ILE A 164 -4.27 3.65 15.78
CA ILE A 164 -3.91 2.40 16.45
C ILE A 164 -4.92 1.34 16.05
N SER A 165 -4.43 0.23 15.51
CA SER A 165 -5.28 -0.92 15.22
C SER A 165 -5.48 -1.77 16.48
N ARG A 166 -6.63 -2.42 16.58
CA ARG A 166 -6.80 -3.69 17.33
C ARG A 166 -7.05 -4.78 16.28
N PRO A 167 -6.59 -6.05 16.38
CA PRO A 167 -5.69 -6.70 17.33
C PRO A 167 -4.49 -7.38 16.63
N TYR A 168 -3.95 -6.87 15.52
CA TYR A 168 -2.88 -7.61 14.86
C TYR A 168 -1.53 -7.48 15.60
N ALA A 169 -0.90 -8.60 15.92
CA ALA A 169 0.37 -8.66 16.66
C ALA A 169 1.57 -9.03 15.77
N GLY A 170 1.31 -9.41 14.51
CA GLY A 170 2.34 -9.83 13.58
C GLY A 170 1.91 -9.78 12.12
N PRO A 171 2.80 -10.21 11.20
CA PRO A 171 2.55 -10.11 9.77
C PRO A 171 1.29 -10.86 9.28
N ASP A 172 1.04 -12.06 9.79
CA ASP A 172 -0.15 -12.85 9.42
C ASP A 172 -1.45 -12.19 9.85
N ASP A 173 -1.51 -11.72 11.09
CA ASP A 173 -2.66 -10.98 11.60
C ASP A 173 -2.87 -9.69 10.80
N ALA A 174 -1.79 -9.00 10.43
CA ALA A 174 -1.85 -7.77 9.65
C ALA A 174 -2.43 -8.00 8.25
N LEU A 175 -2.17 -9.17 7.64
CA LEU A 175 -2.78 -9.56 6.37
C LEU A 175 -4.25 -9.95 6.52
N THR A 176 -4.63 -10.57 7.63
CA THR A 176 -6.04 -10.84 7.96
C THR A 176 -6.82 -9.55 8.12
N ASP A 177 -6.26 -8.59 8.86
CA ASP A 177 -6.85 -7.28 9.05
C ASP A 177 -6.87 -6.49 7.74
N LEU A 178 -5.80 -6.54 6.93
CA LEU A 178 -5.79 -5.92 5.61
C LEU A 178 -6.92 -6.48 4.74
N ALA A 179 -7.08 -7.80 4.68
CA ALA A 179 -8.13 -8.44 3.87
C ALA A 179 -9.52 -7.97 4.24
N SER A 180 -9.81 -7.84 5.53
CA SER A 180 -11.06 -7.29 6.04
C SER A 180 -11.21 -5.80 5.71
N LEU A 181 -10.17 -5.00 5.96
CA LEU A 181 -10.19 -3.55 5.77
C LEU A 181 -10.33 -3.10 4.33
N VAL A 182 -9.89 -3.93 3.36
CA VAL A 182 -9.90 -3.57 1.93
C VAL A 182 -10.77 -4.49 1.08
N ASN A 183 -11.67 -5.25 1.70
CA ASN A 183 -12.64 -6.10 1.00
C ASN A 183 -12.00 -7.09 0.00
N ILE A 184 -11.05 -7.90 0.48
CA ILE A 184 -10.43 -8.94 -0.33
C ILE A 184 -11.37 -10.15 -0.47
N GLU A 185 -11.63 -10.56 -1.70
CA GLU A 185 -12.34 -11.78 -2.07
C GLU A 185 -11.34 -12.76 -2.68
N VAL A 186 -11.22 -13.95 -2.09
CA VAL A 186 -10.36 -15.00 -2.66
C VAL A 186 -11.12 -15.69 -3.79
N GLU A 187 -10.55 -15.68 -4.99
CA GLU A 187 -11.03 -16.55 -6.05
C GLU A 187 -10.69 -17.99 -5.66
N GLU A 188 -11.72 -18.73 -5.23
CA GLU A 188 -11.59 -20.18 -5.13
C GLU A 188 -11.24 -20.70 -6.53
N ALA A 189 -10.23 -21.56 -6.60
CA ALA A 189 -9.90 -22.23 -7.84
C ALA A 189 -11.15 -23.01 -8.29
N LEU A 190 -11.87 -22.47 -9.28
CA LEU A 190 -12.71 -23.29 -10.13
C LEU A 190 -11.76 -24.37 -10.67
N PHE A 191 -12.08 -25.65 -10.42
CA PHE A 191 -11.30 -26.86 -10.72
C PHE A 191 -10.42 -27.39 -9.57
N ALA A 192 -11.06 -28.19 -8.71
CA ALA A 192 -10.46 -29.38 -8.09
C ALA A 192 -10.36 -30.52 -9.11
#